data_AF-A0A833SAU8-F1
#
_entry.id   AF-A0A833SAU8-F1
#
_cell.length_a   1.000
_cell.length_b   1.000
_cell.length_c   1.000
_cell.angle_alpha   90.00
_cell.angle_beta   90.00
_cell.angle_gamma   90.00
#
_symmetry.space_group_name_H-M   'P 1'
#
loop_
_entity.id
_entity.type
_entity.pdbx_description
1 polymer ?
#
loop_
_entity_poly.entity_id
_entity_poly.type
_entity_poly.pdbx_seq_one_letter_code
_entity_poly.pdbx_strand_id
1 'polypeptide(L)'
;MPFQRFVESGRIAYASDGQYKGKLVAIVDIIDQNRVRQFYSIYAFYKSSFCLQVLVDGPASNVPRCEMRLNELHLTKFRIRFPYTGSTRVVRKAWEAANINDLWKETMWARKVEAKKKRLELSDFDRFKLRKAKQIRNKLRTDVFYRLKKKVKKAKTTSASKKAEKK
;
A
#
# COMPACT_ATOMS: atom_id res chain seq x y z
N MET A 1 -10.59 13.36 -13.68
CA MET A 1 -9.57 14.15 -12.93
C MET A 1 -8.34 13.29 -12.69
N PRO A 2 -7.12 13.84 -12.70
CA PRO A 2 -5.86 13.08 -12.62
C PRO A 2 -5.58 12.47 -11.23
N PHE A 3 -6.06 13.10 -10.15
CA PHE A 3 -5.88 12.60 -8.79
C PHE A 3 -7.01 11.65 -8.37
N GLN A 4 -6.65 10.52 -7.75
CA GLN A 4 -7.61 9.48 -7.35
C GLN A 4 -7.81 9.36 -5.84
N ARG A 5 -6.79 9.74 -5.04
CA ARG A 5 -6.81 9.58 -3.58
C ARG A 5 -6.64 10.96 -2.95
N PHE A 6 -7.70 11.41 -2.30
CA PHE A 6 -7.75 12.71 -1.67
C PHE A 6 -7.75 12.56 -0.15
N VAL A 7 -7.20 13.57 0.51
CA VAL A 7 -7.34 13.76 1.95
C VAL A 7 -8.73 14.30 2.20
N GLU A 8 -9.60 13.46 2.76
CA GLU A 8 -10.98 13.82 3.07
C GLU A 8 -11.47 13.00 4.25
N SER A 9 -12.56 13.46 4.87
CA SER A 9 -13.17 12.76 5.99
C SER A 9 -13.65 11.37 5.58
N GLY A 10 -13.37 10.41 6.46
CA GLY A 10 -13.65 8.99 6.27
C GLY A 10 -12.77 8.26 5.26
N ARG A 11 -11.73 8.91 4.72
CA ARG A 11 -10.70 8.20 3.95
C ARG A 11 -9.85 7.36 4.90
N ILE A 12 -9.59 6.11 4.51
CA ILE A 12 -8.72 5.22 5.28
C ILE A 12 -7.27 5.39 4.83
N ALA A 13 -6.39 5.56 5.79
CA ALA A 13 -4.95 5.66 5.61
C ALA A 13 -4.23 4.52 6.32
N TYR A 14 -3.05 4.21 5.82
CA TYR A 14 -2.10 3.30 6.45
C TYR A 14 -0.98 4.12 7.08
N ALA A 15 -0.74 3.92 8.38
CA ALA A 15 0.36 4.57 9.08
C ALA A 15 1.69 3.89 8.71
N SER A 16 2.56 4.61 7.99
CA SER A 16 3.87 4.12 7.57
C SER A 16 4.91 4.24 8.68
N ASP A 17 4.83 5.32 9.45
CA ASP A 17 5.82 5.70 10.45
C ASP A 17 5.15 6.12 11.77
N GLY A 18 5.97 6.47 12.76
CA GLY A 18 5.52 6.81 14.11
C GLY A 18 5.20 5.59 14.98
N GLN A 19 4.57 5.84 16.12
CA GLN A 19 4.26 4.83 17.14
C GLN A 19 3.22 3.80 16.66
N TYR A 20 2.35 4.19 15.72
CA TYR A 20 1.27 3.36 15.19
C TYR A 20 1.60 2.72 13.84
N LYS A 21 2.88 2.53 13.55
CA LYS A 21 3.37 1.93 12.30
C LYS A 21 2.68 0.59 12.00
N GLY A 22 2.19 0.47 10.78
CA GLY A 22 1.55 -0.74 10.28
C GLY A 22 0.05 -0.85 10.55
N LYS A 23 -0.54 0.13 11.23
CA LYS A 23 -1.96 0.15 11.57
C LYS A 23 -2.78 0.93 10.53
N LEU A 24 -4.05 0.56 10.41
CA LEU A 24 -5.02 1.27 9.61
C LEU A 24 -5.78 2.28 10.45
N VAL A 25 -6.04 3.42 9.85
CA VAL A 25 -6.69 4.54 10.51
C VAL A 25 -7.64 5.27 9.57
N ALA A 26 -8.72 5.85 10.09
CA ALA A 26 -9.61 6.75 9.35
C ALA A 26 -9.27 8.20 9.65
N ILE A 27 -9.24 9.03 8.61
CA ILE A 27 -9.18 10.48 8.77
C ILE A 27 -10.57 10.95 9.21
N VAL A 28 -10.67 11.57 10.38
CA VAL A 28 -11.92 12.13 10.91
C VAL A 28 -12.05 13.58 10.49
N ASP A 29 -10.99 14.35 10.71
CA ASP A 29 -10.93 15.78 10.52
C ASP A 29 -9.57 16.20 9.94
N ILE A 30 -9.54 17.33 9.25
CA ILE A 30 -8.34 17.97 8.74
C ILE A 30 -8.16 19.24 9.58
N ILE A 31 -7.13 19.24 10.43
CA ILE A 31 -6.93 20.30 11.43
C ILE A 31 -6.48 21.58 10.74
N ASP A 32 -5.46 21.47 9.90
CA ASP A 32 -4.90 22.62 9.18
C ASP A 32 -4.89 22.35 7.68
N GLN A 33 -5.41 23.28 6.88
CA GLN A 33 -5.30 23.27 5.41
C GLN A 33 -4.15 24.14 4.88
N ASN A 34 -3.60 25.07 5.69
CA ASN A 34 -2.47 25.93 5.32
C ASN A 34 -1.89 26.60 6.57
N ARG A 35 -0.57 26.87 6.59
CA ARG A 35 0.01 28.23 6.59
C ARG A 35 1.48 28.19 7.02
N VAL A 36 2.40 28.15 6.06
CA VAL A 36 3.77 28.66 6.25
C VAL A 36 3.65 30.01 6.95
N ARG A 37 3.88 30.06 8.26
CA ARG A 37 4.23 31.32 8.90
C ARG A 37 5.60 31.65 8.32
N GLN A 38 5.65 32.70 7.51
CA GLN A 38 6.91 33.36 7.22
C GLN A 38 7.49 33.83 8.56
N PHE A 39 8.23 32.95 9.23
CA PHE A 39 9.15 33.37 10.25
C PHE A 39 10.36 33.91 9.50
N TYR A 40 10.36 35.23 9.30
CA TYR A 40 11.57 36.00 9.06
C TYR A 40 12.49 35.83 10.28
N SER A 41 13.22 34.73 10.31
CA SER A 41 14.41 34.56 11.12
C SER A 41 15.38 33.75 10.28
N ILE A 42 16.46 34.41 9.89
CA ILE A 42 17.51 33.91 8.97
C ILE A 42 18.20 32.64 9.52
N TYR A 43 17.88 32.21 10.76
CA TYR A 43 18.50 31.08 11.46
C TYR A 43 17.60 29.85 11.68
N ALA A 44 16.39 29.77 11.12
CA ALA A 44 15.50 28.60 11.29
C ALA A 44 15.55 27.56 10.15
N PHE A 45 16.70 27.41 9.48
CA PHE A 45 16.81 26.74 8.17
C PHE A 45 16.77 25.19 8.17
N TYR A 46 16.78 24.49 9.32
CA TYR A 46 16.95 23.03 9.32
C TYR A 46 15.89 22.21 10.05
N LYS A 47 14.65 22.70 10.21
CA LYS A 47 13.55 21.84 10.71
C LYS A 47 12.13 22.34 10.49
N SER A 48 11.89 23.10 9.42
CA SER A 48 10.53 23.54 9.04
C SER A 48 9.65 22.34 8.64
N SER A 49 9.17 21.65 9.67
CA SER A 49 8.26 20.52 9.71
C SER A 49 6.82 21.00 9.52
N PHE A 50 6.56 21.77 8.46
CA PHE A 50 5.23 22.30 8.17
C PHE A 50 4.43 21.26 7.38
N CYS A 51 3.98 20.22 8.08
CA CYS A 51 3.11 19.18 7.52
C CYS A 51 1.69 19.39 8.02
N LEU A 52 0.72 19.25 7.11
CA LEU A 52 -0.71 19.25 7.44
C LEU A 52 -0.98 18.19 8.51
N GLN A 53 -1.63 18.61 9.60
CA GLN A 53 -2.05 17.72 10.66
C GLN A 53 -3.49 17.28 10.40
N VAL A 54 -3.74 15.99 10.60
CA VAL A 54 -5.05 15.39 10.46
C VAL A 54 -5.44 14.72 11.77
N LEU A 55 -6.71 14.85 12.13
CA LEU A 55 -7.28 14.11 13.24
C LEU A 55 -7.66 12.73 12.74
N VAL A 56 -7.13 11.72 13.41
CA VAL A 56 -7.16 10.33 12.97
C VAL A 56 -7.76 9.46 14.06
N ASP A 57 -8.50 8.44 13.66
CA ASP A 57 -9.11 7.47 14.59
C ASP A 57 -9.03 6.06 14.00
N GLY A 58 -8.57 5.09 14.79
CA GLY A 58 -8.42 3.70 14.37
C GLY A 58 -9.00 2.73 15.40
N PRO A 59 -10.34 2.73 15.59
CA PRO A 59 -10.98 1.99 16.67
C PRO A 59 -10.77 0.48 16.58
N ALA A 60 -10.69 -0.08 15.36
CA ALA A 60 -10.45 -1.52 15.14
C ALA A 60 -8.96 -1.90 15.16
N SER A 61 -8.06 -0.92 14.97
CA SER A 61 -6.61 -1.14 14.91
C SER A 61 -5.90 -0.82 16.23
N ASN A 62 -6.65 -0.53 17.29
CA ASN A 62 -6.13 -0.03 18.58
C ASN A 62 -5.24 1.21 18.39
N VAL A 63 -5.71 2.18 17.60
CA VAL A 63 -5.13 3.53 17.54
C VAL A 63 -6.15 4.46 18.19
N PRO A 64 -5.81 5.12 19.31
CA PRO A 64 -6.72 6.08 19.92
C PRO A 64 -6.90 7.28 18.98
N ARG A 65 -7.94 8.06 19.23
CA ARG A 65 -8.13 9.32 18.51
C ARG A 65 -6.95 10.25 18.81
N CYS A 66 -6.16 10.57 17.79
CA CYS A 66 -4.96 11.39 17.92
C CYS A 66 -4.70 12.19 16.65
N GLU A 67 -3.83 13.19 16.77
CA GLU A 67 -3.36 13.99 15.66
C GLU A 67 -2.17 13.28 15.01
N MET A 68 -2.18 13.19 13.68
CA MET A 68 -1.09 12.60 12.91
C MET A 68 -0.71 13.52 11.76
N ARG A 69 0.58 13.50 11.40
CA ARG A 69 1.09 14.21 10.23
C ARG A 69 0.71 13.47 8.97
N LEU A 70 0.27 14.19 7.94
CA LEU A 70 -0.10 13.58 6.66
C LEU A 70 1.07 12.84 6.00
N ASN A 71 2.31 13.28 6.20
CA ASN A 71 3.50 12.62 5.65
C ASN A 71 3.73 11.21 6.21
N GLU A 72 3.26 10.94 7.42
CA GLU A 72 3.38 9.62 8.08
C GLU A 72 2.29 8.64 7.59
N LEU A 73 1.32 9.15 6.83
CA LEU A 73 0.15 8.43 6.35
C LEU A 73 0.22 8.19 4.84
N HIS A 74 -0.13 6.97 4.45
CA HIS A 74 -0.35 6.64 3.05
C HIS A 74 -1.84 6.37 2.81
N LEU A 75 -2.46 7.22 2.00
CA LEU A 75 -3.88 7.11 1.68
C LEU A 75 -4.17 5.82 0.90
N THR A 76 -5.18 5.09 1.35
CA THR A 76 -5.69 3.92 0.65
C THR A 76 -6.85 4.30 -0.29
N LYS A 77 -7.33 3.34 -1.07
CA LYS A 77 -8.51 3.53 -1.93
C LYS A 77 -9.83 3.53 -1.13
N PHE A 78 -9.84 3.00 0.08
CA PHE A 78 -11.05 2.80 0.86
C PHE A 78 -11.54 4.11 1.47
N ARG A 79 -12.84 4.35 1.39
CA ARG A 79 -13.53 5.47 2.00
C ARG A 79 -14.79 4.96 2.67
N ILE A 80 -14.97 5.35 3.91
CA ILE A 80 -16.20 5.17 4.67
C ILE A 80 -16.88 6.53 4.82
N ARG A 81 -18.21 6.57 4.84
CA ARG A 81 -18.95 7.81 5.01
C ARG A 81 -19.45 7.90 6.44
N PHE A 82 -19.01 8.93 7.16
CA PHE A 82 -19.50 9.27 8.50
C PHE A 82 -19.52 10.80 8.64
N PRO A 83 -20.30 11.37 9.59
CA PRO A 83 -20.37 12.81 9.76
C PRO A 83 -19.01 13.40 10.14
N TYR A 84 -18.70 14.58 9.61
CA TYR A 84 -17.52 15.35 9.98
C TYR A 84 -17.48 15.55 11.51
N THR A 85 -16.30 15.35 12.12
CA THR A 85 -16.12 15.37 13.60
C THR A 85 -16.89 14.26 14.36
N GLY A 86 -17.32 13.19 13.68
CA GLY A 86 -18.02 12.07 14.33
C GLY A 86 -17.24 11.44 15.50
N SER A 87 -17.94 10.98 16.55
CA SER A 87 -17.30 10.35 17.71
C SER A 87 -16.73 8.97 17.37
N THR A 88 -15.81 8.46 18.20
CA THR A 88 -15.16 7.15 17.96
C THR A 88 -16.17 6.01 17.87
N ARG A 89 -17.31 6.12 18.56
CA ARG A 89 -18.42 5.17 18.46
C ARG A 89 -19.02 5.12 17.05
N VAL A 90 -19.23 6.28 16.44
CA VAL A 90 -19.78 6.40 15.08
C VAL A 90 -18.78 5.88 14.05
N VAL A 91 -17.50 6.24 14.21
CA VAL A 91 -16.42 5.75 13.33
C VAL A 91 -16.29 4.22 13.42
N ARG A 92 -16.36 3.65 14.62
CA ARG A 92 -16.34 2.19 14.83
C ARG A 92 -17.49 1.49 14.12
N LYS A 93 -18.72 1.98 14.31
CA LYS A 93 -19.91 1.43 13.64
C LYS A 93 -19.78 1.47 12.11
N ALA A 94 -19.29 2.58 11.57
CA ALA A 94 -19.07 2.72 10.13
C ALA A 94 -17.94 1.81 9.60
N TRP A 95 -16.89 1.61 10.40
CA TRP A 95 -15.75 0.74 10.07
C TRP A 95 -16.16 -0.73 10.00
N GLU A 96 -16.94 -1.18 10.98
CA GLU A 96 -17.49 -2.54 11.05
C GLU A 96 -18.52 -2.77 9.93
N ALA A 97 -19.45 -1.83 9.71
CA ALA A 97 -20.43 -1.93 8.63
C ALA A 97 -19.79 -2.05 7.23
N ALA A 98 -18.62 -1.45 7.04
CA ALA A 98 -17.87 -1.52 5.79
C ALA A 98 -16.88 -2.70 5.69
N ASN A 99 -16.75 -3.53 6.73
CA ASN A 99 -15.84 -4.69 6.79
C ASN A 99 -14.41 -4.39 6.29
N ILE A 100 -13.88 -3.23 6.65
CA ILE A 100 -12.61 -2.71 6.12
C ILE A 100 -11.42 -3.63 6.39
N ASN A 101 -11.42 -4.33 7.52
CA ASN A 101 -10.32 -5.21 7.89
C ASN A 101 -10.18 -6.39 6.92
N ASP A 102 -11.29 -6.95 6.46
CA ASP A 102 -11.27 -8.08 5.53
C ASP A 102 -10.95 -7.62 4.11
N LEU A 103 -11.57 -6.50 3.69
CA LEU A 103 -11.22 -5.84 2.43
C LEU A 103 -9.73 -5.46 2.36
N TRP A 104 -9.14 -5.04 3.48
CA TRP A 104 -7.71 -4.76 3.56
C TRP A 104 -6.87 -6.01 3.38
N LYS A 105 -7.18 -7.10 4.10
CA LYS A 105 -6.45 -8.39 4.01
C LYS A 105 -6.43 -8.94 2.59
N GLU A 106 -7.51 -8.77 1.84
CA GLU A 106 -7.60 -9.20 0.43
C GLU A 106 -6.67 -8.41 -0.49
N THR A 107 -6.32 -7.17 -0.12
CA THR A 107 -5.48 -6.34 -0.99
C THR A 107 -4.08 -6.92 -1.19
N MET A 108 -3.56 -6.77 -2.41
CA MET A 108 -2.16 -7.10 -2.71
C MET A 108 -1.17 -6.31 -1.86
N TRP A 109 -1.56 -5.14 -1.35
CA TRP A 109 -0.72 -4.36 -0.45
C TRP A 109 -0.58 -5.04 0.91
N ALA A 110 -1.69 -5.41 1.56
CA ALA A 110 -1.64 -6.15 2.83
C ALA A 110 -0.87 -7.47 2.68
N ARG A 111 -1.11 -8.22 1.60
CA ARG A 111 -0.37 -9.45 1.28
C ARG A 111 1.13 -9.22 1.13
N LYS A 112 1.56 -8.09 0.56
CA LYS A 112 2.99 -7.73 0.45
C LYS A 112 3.58 -7.36 1.81
N VAL A 113 2.84 -6.65 2.65
CA VAL A 113 3.27 -6.30 4.02
C VAL A 113 3.44 -7.56 4.85
N GLU A 114 2.47 -8.48 4.81
CA GLU A 114 2.54 -9.77 5.49
C GLU A 114 3.70 -10.63 4.98
N ALA A 115 3.90 -10.70 3.65
CA ALA A 115 5.03 -11.41 3.07
C ALA A 115 6.39 -10.81 3.49
N LYS A 116 6.47 -9.48 3.70
CA LYS A 116 7.66 -8.82 4.24
C LYS A 116 7.88 -9.23 5.71
N LYS A 117 6.82 -9.24 6.53
CA LYS A 117 6.87 -9.69 7.92
C LYS A 117 7.37 -11.14 8.03
N LYS A 118 6.75 -12.06 7.28
CA LYS A 118 7.16 -13.48 7.21
C LYS A 118 8.62 -13.67 6.76
N ARG A 119 9.14 -12.79 5.90
CA ARG A 119 10.56 -12.83 5.47
C ARG A 119 11.52 -12.36 6.56
N LEU A 120 11.11 -11.41 7.39
CA LEU A 120 11.91 -10.94 8.51
C LEU A 120 11.97 -12.00 9.63
N GLU A 121 10.86 -12.70 9.87
CA GLU A 121 10.74 -13.77 10.87
C GLU A 121 11.40 -15.10 10.46
N LEU A 122 11.93 -15.18 9.23
CA LEU A 122 12.37 -16.45 8.64
C LEU A 122 13.72 -16.91 9.19
N SER A 123 13.74 -18.08 9.83
CA SER A 123 14.94 -18.73 10.40
C SER A 123 15.92 -19.20 9.30
N ASP A 124 17.18 -19.43 9.65
CA ASP A 124 18.20 -19.88 8.70
C ASP A 124 17.81 -21.21 8.00
N PHE A 125 17.27 -22.17 8.76
CA PHE A 125 16.80 -23.43 8.21
C PHE A 125 15.66 -23.23 7.19
N ASP A 126 14.75 -22.29 7.45
CA ASP A 126 13.71 -21.94 6.49
C ASP A 126 14.28 -21.28 5.23
N ARG A 127 15.37 -20.50 5.35
CA ARG A 127 16.07 -19.91 4.19
C ARG A 127 16.67 -21.02 3.33
N PHE A 128 17.23 -22.06 3.95
CA PHE A 128 17.74 -23.23 3.25
C PHE A 128 16.63 -23.96 2.48
N LYS A 129 15.50 -24.28 3.13
CA LYS A 129 14.33 -24.92 2.48
C LYS A 129 13.81 -24.10 1.31
N LEU A 130 13.66 -22.80 1.50
CA LEU A 130 13.19 -21.86 0.48
C LEU A 130 14.16 -21.78 -0.72
N ARG A 131 15.48 -21.81 -0.48
CA ARG A 131 16.50 -21.83 -1.53
C ARG A 131 16.38 -23.08 -2.40
N LYS A 132 16.29 -24.27 -1.79
CA LYS A 132 16.14 -25.54 -2.52
C LYS A 132 14.82 -25.59 -3.33
N ALA A 133 13.71 -25.17 -2.73
CA ALA A 133 12.43 -25.07 -3.44
C ALA A 133 12.48 -24.10 -4.64
N LYS A 134 13.15 -22.95 -4.50
CA LYS A 134 13.35 -21.99 -5.60
C LYS A 134 14.21 -22.56 -6.72
N GLN A 135 15.25 -23.32 -6.40
CA GLN A 135 16.12 -23.95 -7.39
C GLN A 135 15.33 -24.91 -8.29
N ILE A 136 14.51 -25.78 -7.70
CA ILE A 136 13.64 -26.71 -8.44
C ILE A 136 12.65 -25.95 -9.32
N ARG A 137 11.94 -24.96 -8.76
CA ARG A 137 10.99 -24.12 -9.51
C ARG A 137 11.66 -23.42 -10.71
N ASN A 138 12.85 -22.86 -10.52
CA ASN A 138 13.55 -22.12 -11.56
C ASN A 138 14.00 -23.03 -12.71
N LYS A 139 14.39 -24.28 -12.42
CA LYS A 139 14.72 -25.28 -13.44
C LYS A 139 13.49 -25.55 -14.33
N LEU A 140 12.36 -25.90 -13.71
CA LEU A 140 11.10 -26.15 -14.43
C LEU A 140 10.64 -24.95 -15.26
N ARG A 141 10.69 -23.74 -14.70
CA ARG A 141 10.34 -22.49 -15.40
C ARG A 141 11.21 -22.30 -16.65
N THR A 142 12.51 -22.53 -16.51
CA THR A 142 13.49 -22.35 -17.59
C THR A 142 13.24 -23.36 -18.73
N ASP A 143 12.94 -24.60 -18.38
CA ASP A 143 12.60 -25.65 -19.36
C ASP A 143 11.31 -25.33 -20.13
N VAL A 144 10.28 -24.83 -19.44
CA VAL A 144 9.04 -24.36 -20.08
C VAL A 144 9.30 -23.15 -20.98
N PHE A 145 10.10 -22.19 -20.52
CA PHE A 145 10.46 -21.00 -21.29
C PHE A 145 11.18 -21.34 -22.60
N TYR A 146 12.18 -22.23 -22.56
CA TYR A 146 12.90 -22.65 -23.77
C TYR A 146 12.00 -23.40 -24.76
N ARG A 147 11.07 -24.24 -24.26
CA ARG A 147 10.05 -24.89 -25.09
C ARG A 147 9.15 -23.87 -25.79
N LEU A 148 8.65 -22.87 -25.07
CA LEU A 148 7.83 -21.78 -25.63
C LEU A 148 8.62 -20.95 -26.65
N LYS A 149 9.87 -20.59 -26.34
CA LYS A 149 10.76 -19.84 -27.25
C LYS A 149 10.98 -20.60 -28.56
N LYS A 150 11.19 -21.93 -28.50
CA LYS A 150 11.33 -22.79 -29.69
C LYS A 150 10.05 -22.81 -30.53
N LYS A 151 8.87 -22.90 -29.90
CA LYS A 151 7.58 -22.83 -30.59
C LYS A 151 7.38 -21.48 -31.31
N VAL A 152 7.64 -20.37 -30.63
CA VAL A 152 7.54 -19.03 -31.22
C VAL A 152 8.50 -18.86 -32.40
N LYS A 153 9.75 -19.34 -32.28
CA LYS A 153 10.72 -19.31 -33.38
C LYS A 153 10.21 -20.11 -34.59
N LYS A 154 9.70 -21.32 -34.38
CA LYS A 154 9.14 -22.17 -35.45
C LYS A 154 7.93 -21.50 -36.12
N ALA A 155 7.02 -20.90 -35.35
CA ALA A 155 5.87 -20.18 -35.90
C ALA A 155 6.29 -18.98 -36.78
N LYS A 156 7.32 -18.22 -36.35
CA LYS A 156 7.89 -17.12 -37.14
C LYS A 156 8.53 -17.59 -38.44
N THR A 157 9.27 -18.70 -38.42
CA THR A 157 9.87 -19.25 -39.66
C THR A 157 8.80 -19.74 -40.63
N THR A 158 7.74 -20.38 -40.14
CA THR A 158 6.64 -20.87 -40.98
C THR A 158 5.76 -19.73 -41.51
N SER A 159 5.58 -18.63 -40.77
CA SER A 159 4.88 -17.45 -41.30
C SER A 159 5.72 -16.67 -42.32
N ALA A 160 7.04 -16.63 -42.15
CA ALA A 160 7.96 -16.03 -43.12
C ALA A 160 7.99 -16.82 -44.44
N SER A 161 8.05 -18.15 -44.39
CA SER A 161 8.02 -18.99 -45.61
C SER A 161 6.70 -18.85 -46.37
N LYS A 162 5.55 -18.88 -45.66
CA LYS A 162 4.22 -18.67 -46.27
C LYS A 162 4.03 -17.28 -46.88
N LYS A 163 4.77 -16.26 -46.41
CA LYS A 163 4.73 -14.90 -46.97
C LYS A 163 5.64 -14.77 -48.20
N ALA A 164 6.68 -15.58 -48.31
CA ALA A 164 7.55 -15.65 -49.48
C ALA A 164 6.89 -16.41 -50.65
N GLU A 165 6.12 -17.47 -50.39
CA GLU A 165 5.36 -18.22 -51.43
C GLU A 165 4.16 -17.45 -52.01
N LYS A 166 3.71 -16.37 -51.35
CA LYS A 166 2.55 -15.58 -51.77
C LYS A 166 2.91 -14.33 -52.59
N LYS A 167 4.19 -14.15 -52.90
CA LYS A 167 4.77 -13.04 -53.68
C LYS A 167 5.31 -13.60 -54.98
#